data_AF-A0A2X3CZP7-F1
#
_entry.id   AF-A0A2X3CZP7-F1
#
_cell.length_a   1.000
_cell.length_b   1.000
_cell.length_c   1.000
_cell.angle_alpha   90.00
_cell.angle_beta   90.00
_cell.angle_gamma   90.00
#
_symmetry.space_group_name_H-M   'P 1'
#
loop_
_entity.id
_entity.type
_entity.pdbx_description
1 polymer ?
#
loop_
_entity_poly.entity_id
_entity_poly.type
_entity_poly.pdbx_seq_one_letter_code
_entity_poly.pdbx_strand_id
1 'polypeptide(L)'
;MSEVAIHDAKSDRPTITYLSEGETCRLECDFIAGCDGFHGVSRQSIPAGILQTYESVWPFGWLGLLADTPPVNPELIYAHHQRGFVLCSQRSLTRSRYYLQVPLSDKVEAWSDERFWQELKSRLPEELASRLVDWSLT
;
A
#
# COMPACT_ATOMS: atom_id res chain seq x y z
N MET A 1 -12.50 -13.75 12.52
CA MET A 1 -12.40 -14.84 11.53
C MET A 1 -10.94 -15.06 11.19
N SER A 2 -10.43 -16.27 11.35
CA SER A 2 -9.04 -16.66 11.02
C SER A 2 -9.03 -18.08 10.44
N GLU A 3 -7.86 -18.57 9.97
CA GLU A 3 -7.71 -19.95 9.49
C GLU A 3 -8.68 -20.33 8.36
N VAL A 4 -8.84 -19.42 7.40
CA VAL A 4 -9.73 -19.64 6.25
C VAL A 4 -9.13 -20.68 5.31
N ALA A 5 -9.91 -21.69 4.93
CA ALA A 5 -9.54 -22.65 3.90
C ALA A 5 -10.70 -22.88 2.93
N ILE A 6 -10.37 -22.96 1.65
CA ILE A 6 -11.29 -23.25 0.56
C ILE A 6 -11.18 -24.73 0.20
N HIS A 7 -12.32 -25.41 0.12
CA HIS A 7 -12.42 -26.83 -0.19
C HIS A 7 -13.29 -27.04 -1.42
N ASP A 8 -12.95 -28.06 -2.20
CA ASP A 8 -13.77 -28.54 -3.31
C ASP A 8 -14.18 -27.46 -4.31
N ALA A 9 -13.28 -26.50 -4.57
CA ALA A 9 -13.53 -25.33 -5.43
C ALA A 9 -13.95 -25.66 -6.88
N LYS A 10 -13.72 -26.90 -7.33
CA LYS A 10 -14.12 -27.40 -8.66
C LYS A 10 -15.43 -28.21 -8.66
N SER A 11 -16.02 -28.44 -7.49
CA SER A 11 -17.27 -29.17 -7.35
C SER A 11 -18.48 -28.25 -7.52
N ASP A 12 -19.68 -28.84 -7.61
CA ASP A 12 -20.95 -28.09 -7.61
C ASP A 12 -21.34 -27.58 -6.21
N ARG A 13 -20.56 -27.92 -5.16
CA ARG A 13 -20.85 -27.56 -3.76
C ARG A 13 -19.57 -27.19 -3.00
N PRO A 14 -18.84 -26.15 -3.44
CA PRO A 14 -17.64 -25.70 -2.75
C PRO A 14 -17.95 -25.27 -1.32
N THR A 15 -16.96 -25.42 -0.44
CA THR A 15 -17.11 -25.04 0.97
C THR A 15 -15.93 -24.24 1.48
N ILE A 16 -16.19 -23.39 2.46
CA ILE A 16 -15.18 -22.62 3.19
C ILE A 16 -15.23 -23.05 4.65
N THR A 17 -14.07 -23.33 5.25
CA THR A 17 -13.93 -23.44 6.69
C THR A 17 -13.21 -22.22 7.24
N TYR A 18 -13.59 -21.79 8.43
CA TYR A 18 -12.93 -20.69 9.13
C TYR A 18 -13.13 -20.80 10.64
N LEU A 19 -12.25 -20.18 11.41
CA LEU A 19 -12.40 -20.05 12.85
C LEU A 19 -13.17 -18.78 13.19
N SER A 20 -14.24 -18.89 13.97
CA SER A 20 -14.98 -17.77 14.54
C SER A 20 -15.29 -18.04 16.00
N GLU A 21 -14.93 -17.10 16.88
CA GLU A 21 -15.18 -17.21 18.33
C GLU A 21 -14.63 -18.51 18.97
N GLY A 22 -13.56 -19.07 18.40
CA GLY A 22 -12.94 -20.32 18.87
C GLY A 22 -13.58 -21.60 18.31
N GLU A 23 -14.64 -21.49 17.51
CA GLU A 23 -15.31 -22.61 16.87
C GLU A 23 -14.97 -22.69 15.37
N THR A 24 -14.80 -23.91 14.88
CA THR A 24 -14.65 -24.15 13.44
C THR A 24 -16.02 -24.10 12.78
N CYS A 25 -16.22 -23.08 11.94
CA CYS A 25 -17.42 -22.91 11.14
C CYS A 25 -17.20 -23.47 9.73
N ARG A 26 -18.29 -23.90 9.09
CA ARG A 26 -18.35 -24.34 7.70
C ARG A 26 -19.44 -23.58 6.96
N LEU A 27 -19.09 -23.04 5.80
CA LEU A 27 -20.00 -22.36 4.88
C LEU A 27 -20.05 -23.14 3.57
N GLU A 28 -21.25 -23.57 3.16
CA GLU A 28 -21.49 -24.08 1.80
C GLU A 28 -21.95 -22.93 0.91
N CYS A 29 -21.53 -22.93 -0.35
CA CYS A 29 -21.88 -21.89 -1.31
C CYS A 29 -21.85 -22.45 -2.73
N ASP A 30 -22.42 -21.71 -3.68
CA ASP A 30 -22.35 -22.07 -5.10
C ASP A 30 -21.07 -21.51 -5.77
N PHE A 31 -20.59 -20.37 -5.28
CA PHE A 31 -19.42 -19.66 -5.83
C PHE A 31 -18.58 -19.00 -4.73
N ILE A 32 -17.27 -18.89 -5.00
CA ILE A 32 -16.31 -18.21 -4.13
C ILE A 32 -15.65 -17.07 -4.91
N ALA A 33 -15.74 -15.84 -4.39
CA ALA A 33 -15.04 -14.68 -4.92
C ALA A 33 -13.79 -14.38 -4.08
N GLY A 34 -12.61 -14.59 -4.67
CA GLY A 34 -11.31 -14.34 -4.03
C GLY A 34 -10.94 -12.85 -4.01
N CYS A 35 -11.34 -12.14 -2.95
CA CYS A 35 -11.10 -10.70 -2.76
C CYS A 35 -10.15 -10.41 -1.58
N ASP A 36 -9.22 -11.33 -1.30
CA ASP A 36 -8.40 -11.39 -0.08
C ASP A 36 -6.96 -10.85 -0.27
N GLY A 37 -6.72 -10.13 -1.37
CA GLY A 37 -5.49 -9.37 -1.60
C GLY A 37 -4.25 -10.23 -1.92
N PHE A 38 -3.07 -9.62 -1.89
CA PHE A 38 -1.85 -10.26 -2.39
C PHE A 38 -1.43 -11.51 -1.61
N HIS A 39 -1.71 -11.57 -0.30
CA HIS A 39 -1.39 -12.71 0.56
C HIS A 39 -2.60 -13.59 0.91
N GLY A 40 -3.72 -13.38 0.22
CA GLY A 40 -4.95 -14.14 0.43
C GLY A 40 -4.83 -15.64 0.16
N VAL A 41 -5.73 -16.42 0.76
CA VAL A 41 -5.78 -17.87 0.59
C VAL A 41 -6.32 -18.26 -0.78
N SER A 42 -7.19 -17.44 -1.37
CA SER A 42 -7.91 -17.74 -2.60
C SER A 42 -6.96 -18.08 -3.76
N ARG A 43 -5.92 -17.28 -3.97
CA ARG A 43 -4.90 -17.57 -5.01
C ARG A 43 -4.09 -18.82 -4.69
N GLN A 44 -3.79 -19.05 -3.41
CA GLN A 44 -2.98 -20.19 -2.93
C GLN A 44 -3.75 -21.52 -2.99
N SER A 45 -5.08 -21.48 -2.94
CA SER A 45 -5.96 -22.64 -3.11
C SER A 45 -6.05 -23.14 -4.56
N ILE A 46 -5.55 -22.37 -5.52
CA ILE A 46 -5.49 -22.79 -6.92
C ILE A 46 -4.20 -23.61 -7.14
N PRO A 47 -4.27 -24.82 -7.70
CA PRO A 47 -3.08 -25.62 -7.97
C PRO A 47 -2.05 -24.87 -8.83
N ALA A 48 -0.78 -24.87 -8.40
CA ALA A 48 0.28 -24.10 -9.06
C ALA A 48 0.44 -24.43 -10.56
N GLY A 49 0.18 -25.68 -10.97
CA GLY A 49 0.33 -26.13 -12.36
C GLY A 49 -0.68 -25.55 -13.35
N ILE A 50 -1.71 -24.83 -12.88
CA ILE A 50 -2.67 -24.13 -13.77
C ILE A 50 -2.54 -22.61 -13.72
N LEU A 51 -1.67 -22.08 -12.86
CA LEU A 51 -1.38 -20.66 -12.77
C LEU A 51 -0.15 -20.32 -13.62
N GLN A 52 -0.23 -19.20 -14.33
CA GLN A 52 0.96 -18.58 -14.90
C GLN A 52 1.16 -17.21 -14.28
N THR A 53 2.32 -17.05 -13.64
CA THR A 53 2.69 -15.82 -12.92
C THR A 53 3.64 -14.98 -13.76
N TYR A 54 3.36 -13.68 -13.83
CA TYR A 54 4.25 -12.67 -14.39
C TYR A 54 4.55 -11.67 -13.28
N GLU A 55 5.83 -11.52 -12.93
CA GLU A 55 6.26 -10.68 -11.81
C GLU A 55 7.46 -9.82 -12.22
N SER A 56 7.47 -8.57 -11.74
CA SER A 56 8.58 -7.65 -11.87
C SER A 56 8.78 -6.93 -10.54
N VAL A 57 9.94 -7.13 -9.94
CA VAL A 57 10.32 -6.49 -8.66
C VAL A 57 11.28 -5.35 -8.94
N TRP A 58 10.93 -4.15 -8.49
CA TRP A 58 11.75 -2.96 -8.65
C TRP A 58 12.70 -2.77 -7.45
N PRO A 59 13.95 -2.31 -7.64
CA PRO A 59 14.96 -2.23 -6.59
C PRO A 59 14.78 -1.01 -5.66
N PHE A 60 13.54 -0.60 -5.40
CA PHE A 60 13.19 0.53 -4.53
C PHE A 60 11.77 0.40 -3.98
N GLY A 61 11.50 1.10 -2.88
CA GLY A 61 10.16 1.26 -2.31
C GLY A 61 9.72 2.72 -2.28
N TRP A 62 8.47 2.95 -1.91
CA TRP A 62 7.94 4.29 -1.64
C TRP A 62 7.69 4.45 -0.14
N LEU A 63 8.47 5.31 0.50
CA LEU A 63 8.17 5.77 1.85
C LEU A 63 7.06 6.82 1.76
N GLY A 64 5.91 6.56 2.38
CA GLY A 64 4.74 7.43 2.26
C GLY A 64 4.31 8.07 3.58
N LEU A 65 4.12 9.39 3.60
CA LEU A 65 3.67 10.16 4.76
C LEU A 65 2.28 10.75 4.49
N LEU A 66 1.33 10.51 5.41
CA LEU A 66 -0.01 11.11 5.40
C LEU A 66 -0.04 12.20 6.48
N ALA A 67 -0.45 13.41 6.13
CA ALA A 67 -0.48 14.54 7.05
C ALA A 67 -1.79 15.32 6.92
N ASP A 68 -2.28 15.84 8.05
CA ASP A 68 -3.37 16.81 8.11
C ASP A 68 -2.87 18.22 7.81
N THR A 69 -2.26 18.39 6.63
CA THR A 69 -1.80 19.67 6.09
C THR A 69 -2.41 19.91 4.71
N PRO A 70 -2.66 21.17 4.32
CA PRO A 70 -3.19 21.48 3.00
C PRO A 70 -2.20 21.01 1.91
N PRO A 71 -2.70 20.53 0.75
CA PRO A 71 -1.85 20.15 -0.37
C PRO A 71 -1.00 21.31 -0.86
N VAL A 72 0.29 21.06 -1.14
CA VAL A 72 1.19 22.07 -1.69
C VAL A 72 0.75 22.63 -3.04
N ASN A 73 0.00 21.83 -3.82
CA ASN A 73 -0.47 22.15 -5.15
C ASN A 73 -1.91 21.60 -5.35
N PRO A 74 -2.80 22.29 -6.09
CA PRO A 74 -4.15 21.80 -6.36
C PRO A 74 -4.19 20.49 -7.16
N GLU A 75 -3.13 20.17 -7.90
CA GLU A 75 -2.98 18.92 -8.65
C GLU A 75 -1.77 18.11 -8.17
N LEU A 76 -1.71 16.83 -8.57
CA LEU A 76 -0.60 15.95 -8.22
C LEU A 76 0.70 16.42 -8.88
N ILE A 77 1.82 16.27 -8.18
CA ILE A 77 3.16 16.49 -8.73
C ILE A 77 3.90 15.17 -8.72
N TYR A 78 4.23 14.66 -9.91
CA TYR A 78 5.20 13.59 -10.10
C TYR A 78 6.52 14.23 -10.51
N ALA A 79 7.57 14.04 -9.71
CA ALA A 79 8.88 14.59 -10.05
C ALA A 79 9.97 13.53 -9.94
N HIS A 80 10.85 13.55 -10.94
CA HIS A 80 12.10 12.83 -10.95
C HIS A 80 13.21 13.80 -10.53
N HIS A 81 13.95 13.44 -9.49
CA HIS A 81 15.09 14.21 -9.01
C HIS A 81 16.33 13.31 -8.93
N GLN A 82 17.54 13.88 -8.97
CA GLN A 82 18.79 13.11 -8.87
C GLN A 82 18.90 12.30 -7.56
N ARG A 83 18.18 12.72 -6.51
CA ARG A 83 18.08 12.02 -5.21
C ARG A 83 17.00 10.94 -5.19
N GLY A 84 16.29 10.71 -6.30
CA GLY A 84 15.17 9.77 -6.43
C GLY A 84 13.84 10.46 -6.65
N PHE A 85 12.83 9.64 -6.99
CA PHE A 85 11.46 10.09 -7.25
C PHE A 85 10.77 10.68 -6.01
N VAL A 86 9.83 11.60 -6.26
CA VAL A 86 8.92 12.19 -5.29
C VAL A 86 7.51 12.32 -5.89
N LEU A 87 6.49 12.08 -5.05
CA LEU A 87 5.09 12.31 -5.38
C LEU A 87 4.42 13.20 -4.32
N CYS A 88 3.87 14.33 -4.75
CA CYS A 88 2.94 15.13 -3.95
C CYS A 88 1.51 14.82 -4.39
N SER A 89 0.74 14.19 -3.52
CA SER A 89 -0.67 13.83 -3.71
C SER A 89 -1.52 14.36 -2.56
N GLN A 90 -2.84 14.22 -2.68
CA GLN A 90 -3.80 14.68 -1.68
C GLN A 90 -4.87 13.64 -1.35
N ARG A 91 -5.64 13.91 -0.30
CA ARG A 91 -6.88 13.22 0.08
C ARG A 91 -8.05 14.19 0.16
N SER A 92 -7.80 15.42 0.59
CA SER A 92 -8.75 16.53 0.65
C SER A 92 -7.97 17.86 0.64
N LEU A 93 -8.69 18.99 0.70
CA LEU A 93 -8.08 20.32 0.83
C LEU A 93 -7.33 20.53 2.15
N THR A 94 -7.50 19.64 3.12
CA THR A 94 -6.88 19.70 4.46
C THR A 94 -6.03 18.47 4.77
N ARG A 95 -5.83 17.56 3.81
CA ARG A 95 -5.10 16.30 4.03
C ARG A 95 -4.27 15.92 2.82
N SER A 96 -2.98 15.76 3.05
CA SER A 96 -1.97 15.51 2.02
C SER A 96 -1.34 14.12 2.15
N ARG A 97 -0.88 13.58 1.02
CA ARG A 97 -0.14 12.32 0.96
C ARG A 97 1.11 12.48 0.09
N TYR A 98 2.28 12.32 0.71
CA TYR A 98 3.57 12.47 0.04
C TYR A 98 4.30 11.14 -0.05
N TYR A 99 5.12 10.95 -1.08
CA TYR A 99 6.00 9.79 -1.20
C TYR A 99 7.41 10.17 -1.62
N LEU A 100 8.37 9.44 -1.06
CA LEU A 100 9.78 9.45 -1.45
C LEU A 100 10.17 8.06 -1.93
N GLN A 101 10.84 7.98 -3.07
CA GLN A 101 11.56 6.76 -3.43
C GLN A 101 12.73 6.55 -2.45
N VAL A 102 12.82 5.34 -1.89
CA VAL A 102 13.89 4.92 -0.96
C VAL A 102 14.41 3.53 -1.33
N PRO A 103 15.66 3.19 -0.96
CA PRO A 103 16.18 1.82 -1.10
C PRO A 103 15.31 0.80 -0.35
N LEU A 104 15.27 -0.45 -0.83
CA LEU A 104 14.55 -1.54 -0.15
C LEU A 104 15.14 -1.90 1.23
N SER A 105 16.37 -1.49 1.50
CA SER A 105 17.03 -1.68 2.80
C SER A 105 16.57 -0.68 3.87
N ASP A 106 15.89 0.39 3.49
CA ASP A 106 15.43 1.40 4.43
C ASP A 106 14.36 0.83 5.37
N LYS A 107 14.44 1.25 6.63
CA LYS A 107 13.47 0.91 7.67
C LYS A 107 12.68 2.14 8.05
N VAL A 108 11.37 2.02 8.20
CA VAL A 108 10.48 3.17 8.49
C VAL A 108 10.87 3.87 9.80
N GLU A 109 11.36 3.11 10.78
CA GLU A 109 11.79 3.64 12.09
C GLU A 109 13.03 4.55 12.00
N ALA A 110 13.77 4.48 10.90
CA ALA A 110 14.91 5.36 10.64
C ALA A 110 14.50 6.71 10.00
N TRP A 111 13.22 6.89 9.69
CA TRP A 111 12.68 8.09 9.04
C TRP A 111 11.76 8.84 10.00
N SER A 112 12.34 9.77 10.76
CA SER A 112 11.54 10.77 11.49
C SER A 112 10.78 11.67 10.51
N ASP A 113 9.69 12.28 10.99
CA ASP A 113 8.93 13.25 10.20
C ASP A 113 9.83 14.38 9.69
N GLU A 114 10.69 14.94 10.56
CA GLU A 114 11.65 15.98 10.17
C GLU A 114 12.55 15.54 9.00
N ARG A 115 13.12 14.34 9.06
CA ARG A 115 13.96 13.80 7.99
C ARG A 115 13.15 13.64 6.69
N PHE A 116 11.93 13.14 6.78
CA PHE A 116 11.05 13.00 5.61
C PHE A 116 10.78 14.36 4.96
N TRP A 117 10.41 15.38 5.74
CA TRP A 117 10.11 16.72 5.23
C TRP A 117 11.33 17.43 4.64
N GLN A 118 12.50 17.30 5.26
CA GLN A 118 13.75 17.83 4.73
C GLN A 118 14.11 17.17 3.39
N GLU A 119 13.99 15.84 3.30
CA GLU A 119 14.26 15.13 2.06
C GLU A 119 13.23 15.47 0.98
N LEU A 120 11.95 15.61 1.34
CA LEU A 120 10.88 16.05 0.44
C LEU A 120 11.20 17.43 -0.16
N LYS A 121 11.53 18.41 0.69
CA LYS A 121 11.93 19.76 0.25
C LYS A 121 13.13 19.70 -0.69
N SER A 122 14.14 18.86 -0.39
CA SER A 122 15.35 18.71 -1.21
C SER A 122 15.13 18.10 -2.61
N ARG A 123 13.96 17.50 -2.87
CA ARG A 123 13.61 16.87 -4.17
C ARG A 123 12.63 17.69 -4.99
N LEU A 124 12.11 18.78 -4.44
CA LEU A 124 11.15 19.66 -5.10
C LEU A 124 11.84 20.96 -5.55
N PRO A 125 11.32 21.62 -6.59
CA PRO A 125 11.68 23.00 -6.90
C PRO A 125 11.46 23.92 -5.69
N GLU A 126 12.34 24.90 -5.50
CA GLU A 126 12.33 25.82 -4.35
C GLU A 126 10.96 26.50 -4.13
N GLU A 127 10.31 26.91 -5.23
CA GLU A 127 8.97 27.51 -5.19
C GLU A 127 7.92 26.59 -4.55
N LEU A 128 8.00 25.27 -4.83
CA LEU A 128 7.09 24.29 -4.23
C LEU A 128 7.51 23.96 -2.80
N ALA A 129 8.82 23.81 -2.56
CA ALA A 129 9.35 23.48 -1.24
C ALA A 129 8.98 24.54 -0.19
N SER A 130 9.03 25.82 -0.55
CA SER A 130 8.68 26.96 0.31
C SER A 130 7.17 27.06 0.62
N ARG A 131 6.31 26.41 -0.16
CA ARG A 131 4.85 26.37 0.03
C ARG A 131 4.38 25.17 0.86
N LEU A 132 5.28 24.23 1.18
CA LEU A 132 4.91 23.07 1.99
C LEU A 132 4.57 23.50 3.42
N VAL A 133 3.40 23.07 3.89
CA VAL A 133 3.04 23.13 5.31
C VAL A 133 3.38 21.77 5.93
N ASP A 134 4.27 21.78 6.91
CA ASP A 134 4.66 20.61 7.70
C ASP A 134 4.08 20.66 9.12
N TRP A 135 4.33 19.60 9.90
CA TRP A 135 3.79 19.41 11.25
C TRP A 135 4.25 20.47 12.26
N SER A 136 5.35 21.19 11.98
CA SER A 136 5.90 22.20 12.89
C SER A 136 5.17 23.54 12.81
N LEU A 137 4.32 23.71 11.79
CA LEU A 137 3.56 24.93 11.49
C LEU A 137 2.06 24.83 11.85
N THR A 138 1.66 23.75 12.54
CA THR A 138 0.32 23.49 13.08
C THR A 138 0.38 23.30 14.58
#